data_AF-A0A4Y2DED3-F1
#
_entry.id   AF-A0A4Y2DED3-F1
#
_cell.length_a   1.000
_cell.length_b   1.000
_cell.length_c   1.000
_cell.angle_alpha   90.00
_cell.angle_beta   90.00
_cell.angle_gamma   90.00
#
_symmetry.space_group_name_H-M   'P 1'
#
loop_
_entity.id
_entity.type
_entity.pdbx_description
1 polymer ?
#
loop_
_entity_poly.entity_id
_entity_poly.type
_entity_poly.pdbx_seq_one_letter_code
_entity_poly.pdbx_strand_id
1 'polypeptide(L)'
;MWILNIGSGNLPEISGLLCDSIEIPQQMVVEENLIEAIYSETLNDMEVEQLAKRVILAPTNKKTLEMNRPIIVKLQDESHTFYSSDSIISEDQNDLQSYPPEFLHDLIPSGMPPRALMLKKGVIVMLLRNLNPKQGLL
;
A
#
# COMPACT_ATOMS: atom_id res chain seq x y z
N MET A 1 18.13 -7.75 -17.49
CA MET A 1 16.93 -7.89 -16.62
C MET A 1 15.81 -7.09 -17.28
N TRP A 2 14.63 -7.67 -17.52
CA TRP A 2 13.58 -7.02 -18.33
C TRP A 2 13.17 -5.64 -17.78
N ILE A 3 13.04 -5.51 -16.45
CA ILE A 3 12.71 -4.23 -15.81
C ILE A 3 13.76 -3.13 -16.02
N LEU A 4 15.05 -3.51 -16.11
CA LEU A 4 16.12 -2.55 -16.44
C LEU A 4 16.03 -2.11 -17.90
N ASN A 5 15.67 -3.03 -18.80
CA ASN A 5 15.50 -2.70 -20.22
C ASN A 5 14.33 -1.72 -20.43
N ILE A 6 13.26 -1.84 -19.65
CA ILE A 6 12.19 -0.81 -19.61
C ILE A 6 12.75 0.53 -19.16
N GLY A 7 13.41 0.57 -18.00
CA GLY A 7 13.92 1.82 -17.43
C GLY A 7 14.98 2.52 -18.30
N SER A 8 15.69 1.76 -19.14
CA SER A 8 16.66 2.29 -20.10
C SER A 8 16.08 2.61 -21.48
N GLY A 9 14.80 2.34 -21.73
CA GLY A 9 14.19 2.54 -23.06
C GLY A 9 14.73 1.60 -24.14
N ASN A 10 15.27 0.44 -23.75
CA ASN A 10 15.89 -0.53 -24.65
C ASN A 10 14.92 -1.62 -25.12
N LEU A 11 13.61 -1.47 -24.87
CA LEU A 11 12.61 -2.41 -25.35
C LEU A 11 12.26 -2.12 -26.81
N PRO A 12 12.05 -3.17 -27.64
CA PRO A 12 11.66 -2.98 -29.02
C PRO A 12 10.24 -2.38 -29.10
N GLU A 13 10.03 -1.50 -30.09
CA GLU A 13 8.68 -1.05 -30.44
C GLU A 13 7.87 -2.22 -31.00
N ILE A 14 6.64 -2.37 -30.49
CA ILE A 14 5.74 -3.44 -30.91
C ILE A 14 4.88 -2.91 -32.06
N SER A 15 5.07 -3.47 -33.25
CA SER A 15 4.34 -3.06 -34.45
C SER A 15 2.83 -3.22 -34.25
N GLY A 16 2.06 -2.14 -34.44
CA GLY A 16 0.59 -2.14 -34.32
C GLY A 16 0.05 -1.73 -32.95
N LEU A 17 0.90 -1.41 -31.98
CA LEU A 17 0.52 -0.82 -30.70
C LEU A 17 0.97 0.65 -30.60
N LEU A 18 0.49 1.35 -29.58
CA LEU A 18 0.93 2.72 -29.27
C LEU A 18 2.42 2.73 -28.89
N CYS A 19 3.13 3.83 -29.18
CA CYS A 19 4.56 4.01 -28.88
C CYS A 19 4.96 3.75 -27.41
N ASP A 20 4.00 3.75 -26.48
CA ASP A 20 4.24 3.56 -25.04
C ASP A 20 3.84 2.16 -24.54
N SER A 21 3.59 1.22 -25.46
CA SER A 21 3.17 -0.13 -25.11
C SER A 21 4.37 -1.03 -24.86
N ILE A 22 4.30 -1.84 -23.81
CA ILE A 22 5.31 -2.84 -23.48
C ILE A 22 4.68 -4.23 -23.45
N GLU A 23 5.43 -5.23 -23.89
CA GLU A 23 5.03 -6.64 -23.75
C GLU A 23 5.56 -7.17 -22.42
N ILE A 24 4.66 -7.58 -21.54
CA ILE A 24 5.00 -8.21 -20.27
C ILE A 24 5.30 -9.69 -20.55
N PRO A 25 6.48 -10.20 -20.19
CA PRO A 25 6.81 -11.60 -20.40
C PRO A 25 5.86 -12.50 -19.60
N GLN A 26 5.38 -13.58 -20.23
CA GLN A 26 4.40 -14.49 -19.61
C GLN A 26 4.88 -15.05 -18.26
N GLN A 27 6.18 -15.31 -18.11
CA GLN A 27 6.76 -15.74 -16.82
C GLN A 27 6.68 -14.71 -15.68
N MET A 28 6.32 -13.46 -15.99
CA MET A 28 6.11 -12.37 -15.01
C MET A 28 4.63 -12.09 -14.75
N VAL A 29 3.73 -12.81 -15.45
CA VAL A 29 2.29 -12.69 -15.29
C VAL A 29 1.82 -13.76 -14.32
N VAL A 30 0.99 -13.35 -13.36
CA VAL A 30 0.24 -14.26 -12.50
C VAL A 30 -1.23 -14.09 -12.84
N GLU A 31 -1.87 -15.16 -13.31
CA GLU A 31 -3.32 -15.16 -13.62
C GLU A 31 -4.19 -15.32 -12.37
N GLU A 32 -3.62 -15.91 -11.32
CA GLU A 32 -4.29 -16.15 -10.04
C GLU A 32 -4.21 -14.93 -9.10
N ASN A 33 -4.70 -15.09 -7.88
CA ASN A 33 -4.63 -14.04 -6.87
C ASN A 33 -3.17 -13.77 -6.47
N LEU A 34 -2.67 -12.57 -6.83
CA LEU A 34 -1.30 -12.13 -6.52
C LEU A 34 -0.95 -12.22 -5.03
N ILE A 35 -1.92 -11.98 -4.13
CA ILE A 35 -1.69 -12.09 -2.70
C ILE A 35 -1.41 -13.55 -2.32
N GLU A 36 -2.16 -14.52 -2.83
CA GLU A 36 -1.90 -15.93 -2.56
C GLU A 36 -0.56 -16.38 -3.17
N ALA A 37 -0.27 -15.92 -4.38
CA ALA A 37 0.98 -16.24 -5.07
C ALA A 37 2.22 -15.72 -4.30
N ILE A 38 2.13 -14.54 -3.68
CA ILE A 38 3.24 -13.95 -2.93
C ILE A 38 3.24 -14.35 -1.46
N TYR A 39 2.08 -14.50 -0.82
CA TYR A 39 1.96 -14.64 0.63
C TYR A 39 1.47 -16.00 1.12
N SER A 40 1.31 -17.00 0.24
CA SER A 40 0.80 -18.34 0.59
C SER A 40 -0.56 -18.30 1.32
N GLU A 41 -1.16 -19.46 1.56
CA GLU A 41 -2.40 -19.53 2.34
C GLU A 41 -2.17 -19.16 3.82
N THR A 42 -1.04 -19.59 4.41
CA THR A 42 -0.67 -19.35 5.82
C THR A 42 0.55 -18.46 5.97
N LEU A 43 0.34 -17.25 6.52
CA LEU A 43 1.42 -16.31 6.86
C LEU A 43 2.18 -16.70 8.14
N ASN A 44 1.60 -17.55 8.99
CA ASN A 44 2.08 -17.77 10.37
C ASN A 44 3.37 -18.57 10.45
N ASP A 45 3.71 -19.35 9.41
CA ASP A 45 4.94 -20.14 9.36
C ASP A 45 6.14 -19.29 8.88
N MET A 46 5.90 -18.05 8.45
CA MET A 46 6.95 -17.15 7.99
C MET A 46 7.47 -16.27 9.12
N GLU A 47 8.79 -16.24 9.27
CA GLU A 47 9.46 -15.27 10.12
C GLU A 47 9.28 -13.83 9.58
N VAL A 48 9.34 -12.85 10.47
CA VAL A 48 9.17 -11.42 10.13
C VAL A 48 10.20 -10.98 9.08
N GLU A 49 11.41 -11.52 9.14
CA GLU A 49 12.51 -11.25 8.20
C GLU A 49 12.22 -11.79 6.79
N GLN A 50 11.41 -12.85 6.67
CA GLN A 50 10.98 -13.38 5.39
C GLN A 50 9.83 -12.56 4.81
N LEU A 51 8.90 -12.14 5.67
CA LEU A 51 7.81 -11.23 5.30
C LEU A 51 8.35 -9.88 4.80
N ALA A 52 9.35 -9.32 5.48
CA ALA A 52 9.97 -8.05 5.11
C ALA A 52 10.66 -8.06 3.72
N LYS A 53 10.96 -9.24 3.17
CA LYS A 53 11.54 -9.38 1.81
C LYS A 53 10.50 -9.41 0.70
N ARG A 54 9.21 -9.47 1.04
CA ARG A 54 8.10 -9.52 0.08
C ARG A 54 7.42 -8.16 0.02
N VAL A 55 7.12 -7.70 -1.18
CA VAL A 55 6.42 -6.43 -1.40
C VAL A 55 5.50 -6.57 -2.60
N ILE A 56 4.31 -5.99 -2.49
CA ILE A 56 3.39 -5.82 -3.61
C ILE A 56 3.30 -4.33 -3.88
N LEU A 57 3.63 -3.93 -5.10
CA LEU A 57 3.55 -2.55 -5.56
C LEU A 57 2.27 -2.37 -6.38
N ALA A 58 1.59 -1.24 -6.17
CA ALA A 58 0.40 -0.87 -6.93
C ALA A 58 0.57 0.53 -7.50
N PRO A 59 -0.10 0.86 -8.63
CA PRO A 59 -0.01 2.21 -9.22
C PRO A 59 -0.57 3.32 -8.35
N THR A 60 -1.47 3.02 -7.39
CA THR A 60 -2.09 4.01 -6.53
C THR A 60 -2.11 3.57 -5.07
N ASN A 61 -1.98 4.52 -4.14
CA ASN A 61 -2.05 4.26 -2.71
C ASN A 61 -3.39 3.63 -2.30
N LYS A 62 -4.49 4.05 -2.92
CA LYS A 62 -5.82 3.44 -2.70
C LYS A 62 -5.79 1.94 -2.97
N LYS A 63 -5.22 1.52 -4.10
CA LYS A 63 -5.13 0.10 -4.45
C LYS A 63 -4.21 -0.66 -3.48
N THR A 64 -3.10 -0.06 -3.06
CA THR A 64 -2.21 -0.63 -2.04
C THR A 64 -2.95 -0.84 -0.71
N LEU A 65 -3.73 0.14 -0.24
CA LEU A 65 -4.51 0.03 0.99
C LEU A 65 -5.59 -1.07 0.92
N GLU A 66 -6.26 -1.20 -0.22
CA GLU A 66 -7.22 -2.28 -0.46
C GLU A 66 -6.55 -3.66 -0.40
N MET A 67 -5.34 -3.80 -0.95
CA MET A 67 -4.57 -5.06 -0.94
C MET A 67 -3.97 -5.38 0.43
N ASN A 68 -3.63 -4.38 1.26
CA ASN A 68 -3.05 -4.63 2.58
C ASN A 68 -4.05 -5.31 3.54
N ARG A 69 -5.35 -5.02 3.43
CA ARG A 69 -6.37 -5.61 4.32
C ARG A 69 -6.40 -7.14 4.32
N PRO A 70 -6.57 -7.85 3.18
CA PRO A 70 -6.56 -9.31 3.16
C PRO A 70 -5.25 -9.92 3.66
N ILE A 71 -4.11 -9.24 3.44
CA ILE A 71 -2.80 -9.68 3.97
C ILE A 71 -2.81 -9.63 5.50
N ILE A 72 -3.32 -8.55 6.10
CA ILE A 72 -3.44 -8.43 7.55
C ILE A 72 -4.39 -9.52 8.08
N VAL A 73 -5.53 -9.74 7.44
CA VAL A 73 -6.53 -10.74 7.89
C VAL A 73 -5.95 -12.16 7.97
N LYS A 74 -4.99 -12.52 7.11
CA LYS A 74 -4.30 -13.82 7.11
C LYS A 74 -3.44 -14.08 8.35
N LEU A 75 -3.03 -13.05 9.09
CA LEU A 75 -2.32 -13.23 10.37
C LEU A 75 -3.30 -13.74 11.43
N GLN A 76 -2.91 -14.74 12.23
CA GLN A 76 -3.80 -15.35 13.24
C GLN A 76 -4.07 -14.45 14.46
N ASP A 77 -3.18 -13.50 14.74
CA ASP A 77 -3.31 -12.61 15.90
C ASP A 77 -4.59 -11.75 15.86
N GLU A 78 -5.00 -11.26 17.03
CA GLU A 78 -6.14 -10.37 17.17
C GLU A 78 -5.88 -9.02 16.48
N SER A 79 -6.84 -8.54 15.71
CA SER A 79 -6.77 -7.22 15.09
C SER A 79 -7.13 -6.12 16.07
N HIS A 80 -6.34 -5.06 16.09
CA HIS A 80 -6.66 -3.81 16.75
C HIS A 80 -6.80 -2.70 15.72
N THR A 81 -7.88 -1.92 15.81
CA THR A 81 -8.14 -0.81 14.88
C THR A 81 -7.99 0.51 15.61
N PHE A 82 -7.07 1.34 15.13
CA PHE A 82 -6.90 2.72 15.58
C PHE A 82 -7.69 3.64 14.66
N TYR A 83 -8.54 4.50 15.24
CA TYR A 83 -9.34 5.47 14.49
C TYR A 83 -8.70 6.87 14.56
N SER A 84 -8.69 7.57 13.44
CA SER A 84 -8.31 8.97 13.37
C SER A 84 -9.32 9.85 14.13
N SER A 85 -8.81 10.94 14.68
CA SER A 85 -9.60 12.02 15.26
C SER A 85 -9.38 13.27 14.41
N ASP A 86 -10.26 13.46 13.43
CA ASP A 86 -10.13 14.50 12.42
C ASP A 86 -10.98 15.72 12.79
N SER A 87 -10.39 16.91 12.63
CA SER A 87 -11.07 18.19 12.86
C SER A 87 -10.52 19.25 11.92
N ILE A 88 -11.37 20.15 11.46
CA ILE A 88 -10.92 21.33 10.72
C ILE A 88 -10.49 22.44 11.68
N ILE A 89 -9.49 23.22 11.26
CA ILE A 89 -9.13 24.48 11.89
C ILE A 89 -9.43 25.56 10.85
N SER A 90 -10.49 26.35 11.08
CA SER A 90 -10.84 27.49 10.23
C SER A 90 -11.35 28.66 11.07
N GLU A 91 -11.12 29.87 10.58
CA GLU A 91 -11.67 31.12 11.13
C GLU A 91 -13.07 31.43 10.56
N ASP A 92 -13.48 30.79 9.46
CA ASP A 92 -14.81 30.94 8.86
C ASP A 92 -15.78 29.90 9.41
N GLN A 93 -16.90 30.37 9.99
CA GLN A 93 -17.94 29.48 10.53
C GLN A 93 -18.67 28.69 9.44
N ASN A 94 -18.65 29.14 8.18
CA ASN A 94 -19.25 28.41 7.06
C ASN A 94 -18.47 27.14 6.67
N ASP A 95 -17.18 27.06 7.01
CA ASP A 95 -16.36 25.89 6.71
C ASP A 95 -16.79 24.66 7.53
N LEU A 96 -17.30 24.86 8.74
CA LEU A 96 -17.87 23.78 9.57
C LEU A 96 -19.06 23.10 8.90
N GLN A 97 -19.79 23.83 8.05
CA GLN A 97 -20.93 23.29 7.30
C GLN A 97 -20.49 22.71 5.96
N SER A 98 -19.36 23.16 5.43
CA SER A 98 -18.81 22.74 4.14
C SER A 98 -17.97 21.46 4.23
N TYR A 99 -17.39 21.17 5.40
CA TYR A 99 -16.54 19.99 5.64
C TYR A 99 -17.08 19.13 6.79
N PRO A 100 -18.13 18.33 6.54
CA PRO A 100 -18.68 17.44 7.54
C PRO A 100 -17.68 16.33 7.92
N PRO A 101 -17.81 15.71 9.11
CA PRO A 101 -16.90 14.65 9.56
C PRO A 101 -16.77 13.50 8.56
N GLU A 102 -17.87 13.12 7.90
CA GLU A 102 -17.89 12.06 6.88
C GLU A 102 -16.95 12.38 5.71
N PHE A 103 -16.89 13.64 5.29
CA PHE A 103 -15.96 14.07 4.26
C PHE A 103 -14.51 13.93 4.74
N LEU A 104 -14.21 14.35 5.97
CA LEU A 104 -12.86 14.24 6.54
C LEU A 104 -12.41 12.78 6.65
N HIS A 105 -13.34 11.90 7.02
CA HIS A 105 -13.11 10.47 7.19
C HIS A 105 -12.72 9.74 5.89
N ASP A 106 -13.13 10.28 4.75
CA ASP A 106 -12.83 9.74 3.42
C ASP A 106 -11.51 10.29 2.84
N LEU A 107 -10.90 11.29 3.47
CA LEU A 107 -9.64 11.85 3.02
C LEU A 107 -8.48 10.89 3.30
N ILE A 108 -7.66 10.66 2.27
CA ILE A 108 -6.40 9.92 2.38
C ILE A 108 -5.28 10.81 1.81
N PRO A 109 -4.92 11.90 2.51
CA PRO A 109 -3.88 12.79 2.03
C PRO A 109 -2.52 12.07 2.07
N SER A 110 -1.62 12.47 1.16
CA SER A 110 -0.27 11.92 1.11
C SER A 110 0.45 12.12 2.46
N GLY A 111 1.09 11.07 2.96
CA GLY A 111 1.82 11.11 4.24
C GLY A 111 0.94 11.04 5.49
N MET A 112 -0.34 10.68 5.37
CA MET A 112 -1.20 10.35 6.51
C MET A 112 -1.73 8.91 6.42
N PRO A 113 -1.90 8.24 7.57
CA PRO A 113 -2.56 6.94 7.60
C PRO A 113 -4.06 7.08 7.25
N PRO A 114 -4.72 5.99 6.83
CA PRO A 114 -6.17 5.99 6.66
C PRO A 114 -6.89 6.21 8.00
N ARG A 115 -8.13 6.69 7.96
CA ARG A 115 -8.98 6.86 9.14
C ARG A 115 -9.02 5.65 10.07
N ALA A 116 -9.16 4.46 9.50
CA ALA A 116 -9.19 3.21 10.26
C ALA A 116 -7.91 2.43 9.95
N LEU A 117 -6.95 2.47 10.88
CA LEU A 117 -5.70 1.74 10.79
C LEU A 117 -5.82 0.43 11.58
N MET A 118 -6.11 -0.66 10.86
CA MET A 118 -6.17 -2.01 11.42
C MET A 118 -4.77 -2.63 11.44
N LEU A 119 -4.34 -3.12 12.60
CA LEU A 119 -3.04 -3.76 12.80
C LEU A 119 -3.20 -5.10 13.53
N LYS A 120 -2.26 -6.01 13.31
CA LYS A 120 -2.10 -7.27 14.04
C LYS A 120 -0.65 -7.43 14.45
N LYS A 121 -0.38 -8.22 15.48
CA LYS A 121 0.99 -8.59 15.82
C LYS A 121 1.64 -9.35 14.65
N GLY A 122 2.91 -9.06 14.38
CA GLY A 122 3.65 -9.62 13.25
C GLY A 122 3.48 -8.89 11.90
N VAL A 123 2.60 -7.88 11.81
CA VAL A 123 2.45 -7.09 10.56
C VAL A 123 3.66 -6.18 10.34
N ILE A 124 4.08 -6.06 9.07
CA ILE A 124 5.09 -5.07 8.66
C ILE A 124 4.41 -3.70 8.52
N VAL A 125 4.99 -2.68 9.16
CA VAL A 125 4.52 -1.29 9.09
C VAL A 125 5.60 -0.40 8.49
N MET A 126 5.16 0.64 7.78
CA MET A 126 6.02 1.71 7.30
C MET A 126 5.79 2.96 8.14
N LEU A 127 6.86 3.59 8.61
CA LEU A 127 6.77 4.90 9.24
C LEU A 127 6.53 5.96 8.16
N LEU A 128 5.51 6.80 8.37
CA LEU A 128 5.17 7.89 7.45
C LEU A 128 5.91 9.20 7.81
N ARG A 129 6.55 9.25 8.98
CA ARG A 129 7.28 10.40 9.50
C ARG A 129 8.48 9.93 10.31
N ASN A 130 9.59 10.65 10.17
CA ASN A 130 10.76 10.48 11.01
C ASN A 130 10.39 10.77 12.47
N LEU A 131 10.48 9.75 13.33
CA LEU A 131 10.23 9.90 14.77
C LEU A 131 11.54 10.10 15.53
N ASN A 132 12.56 9.30 15.20
CA ASN A 132 13.88 9.40 15.82
C ASN A 132 14.98 8.92 14.86
N PRO A 133 15.51 9.82 14.01
CA PRO A 133 16.59 9.51 13.07
C PRO A 133 17.82 8.90 13.74
N LYS A 134 18.14 9.33 14.99
CA LYS A 134 19.32 8.85 15.72
C LYS A 134 19.21 7.37 16.10
N GLN A 135 18.00 6.83 16.17
CA GLN A 135 17.73 5.42 16.47
C GLN A 135 17.31 4.62 15.23
N GLY A 136 17.41 5.22 14.02
CA GLY A 136 17.00 4.57 12.78
C GLY A 136 15.49 4.54 12.55
N LEU A 137 14.71 5.30 13.34
CA LEU A 137 13.27 5.47 13.14
C LEU A 137 13.01 6.67 12.22
N LEU A 138 13.35 6.46 10.95
CA LEU A 138 13.06 7.37 9.84
C LEU A 138 11.65 7.12 9.29
#